data_AF-A9CVQ9-F1
#
_entry.id   AF-A9CVQ9-F1
#
_cell.length_a   1.000
_cell.length_b   1.000
_cell.length_c   1.000
_cell.angle_alpha   90.00
_cell.angle_beta   90.00
_cell.angle_gamma   90.00
#
_symmetry.space_group_name_H-M   'P 1'
#
loop_
_entity.id
_entity.type
_entity.pdbx_description
1 polymer ?
#
loop_
_entity_poly.entity_id
_entity_poly.type
_entity_poly.pdbx_seq_one_letter_code
_entity_poly.pdbx_strand_id
1 'polypeptide(L)'
;MMLFMGCSNSDGEEDTEPDVEVHTEPEPVLGPSFDEVLIEDGFTFDMQRTVNINISFSQMQGFTEISVYSATDPDTHAPINLLEKAEIYNAMKYTSSLPVASYIESMVVVINGDSYAELELPIDKTNNIHYLVE
;
A
#
# COMPACT_ATOMS: atom_id res chain seq x y z
N MET A 1 73.20 39.36 53.36
CA MET A 1 71.74 39.54 53.45
C MET A 1 71.13 38.81 52.26
N MET A 2 70.26 37.84 52.58
CA MET A 2 69.39 37.03 51.71
C MET A 2 70.04 36.16 50.60
N LEU A 3 70.23 34.89 50.96
CA LEU A 3 70.02 33.73 50.08
C LEU A 3 68.53 33.64 49.72
N PHE A 4 68.20 33.16 48.51
CA PHE A 4 67.11 32.24 48.12
C PHE A 4 67.05 32.27 46.58
N MET A 5 67.66 31.30 45.89
CA MET A 5 67.02 30.05 45.44
C MET A 5 65.65 30.28 44.80
N GLY A 6 65.68 30.57 43.49
CA GLY A 6 64.51 30.55 42.62
C GLY A 6 64.32 29.15 42.04
N CYS A 7 63.14 28.60 42.29
CA CYS A 7 62.68 27.27 41.92
C CYS A 7 62.39 27.13 40.41
N SER A 8 62.37 25.86 40.02
CA SER A 8 62.28 25.25 38.70
C SER A 8 60.87 25.17 38.10
N ASN A 9 60.84 24.81 36.79
CA ASN A 9 59.77 24.20 35.98
C ASN A 9 58.76 25.15 35.31
N SER A 10 58.26 24.91 34.10
CA SER A 10 58.48 23.88 33.07
C SER A 10 57.76 24.36 31.81
N ASP A 11 58.25 23.94 30.65
CA ASP A 11 57.67 24.11 29.33
C ASP A 11 56.15 23.82 29.31
N GLY A 12 55.41 24.68 28.61
CA GLY A 12 53.98 24.54 28.36
C GLY A 12 53.71 24.86 26.90
N GLU A 13 53.84 23.84 26.05
CA GLU A 13 53.26 23.82 24.71
C GLU A 13 51.74 23.79 24.85
N GLU A 14 51.05 24.80 24.31
CA GLU A 14 49.59 24.80 24.20
C GLU A 14 49.25 24.38 22.76
N ASP A 15 49.35 23.07 22.50
CA ASP A 15 48.81 22.44 21.29
C ASP A 15 47.28 22.54 21.35
N THR A 16 46.72 23.38 20.48
CA THR A 16 45.27 23.48 20.33
C THR A 16 44.82 22.39 19.36
N GLU A 17 44.43 21.22 19.87
CA GLU A 17 43.78 20.19 19.06
C GLU A 17 42.39 20.66 18.62
N PRO A 18 41.98 20.46 17.35
CA PRO A 18 40.62 20.72 16.93
C PRO A 18 39.69 19.66 17.53
N ASP A 19 38.65 20.10 18.25
CA ASP A 19 37.56 19.25 18.74
C ASP A 19 36.75 18.73 17.53
N VAL A 20 37.08 17.53 17.08
CA VAL A 20 36.32 16.83 16.03
C VAL A 20 35.12 16.20 16.72
N GLU A 21 33.95 16.80 16.58
CA GLU A 21 32.69 16.14 16.91
C GLU A 21 32.58 14.86 16.06
N VAL A 22 32.87 13.72 16.69
CA VAL A 22 32.63 12.41 16.10
C VAL A 22 31.12 12.18 16.13
N HIS A 23 30.45 12.49 15.03
CA HIS A 23 29.11 12.00 14.77
C HIS A 23 29.21 10.50 14.48
N THR A 24 29.04 9.68 15.52
CA THR A 24 28.83 8.24 15.33
C THR A 24 27.43 8.08 14.71
N GLU A 25 27.40 7.75 13.43
CA GLU A 25 26.17 7.32 12.76
C GLU A 25 25.62 6.11 13.55
N PRO A 26 24.34 6.12 13.98
CA PRO A 26 23.79 4.98 14.70
C PRO A 26 23.86 3.75 13.79
N GLU A 27 24.54 2.70 14.25
CA GLU A 27 24.61 1.45 13.52
C GLU A 27 23.18 0.99 13.19
N PRO A 28 22.88 0.61 11.93
CA PRO A 28 21.57 0.13 11.58
C PRO A 28 21.31 -1.13 12.40
N VAL A 29 20.29 -1.07 13.27
CA VAL A 29 19.78 -2.26 13.94
C VAL A 29 19.18 -3.12 12.83
N LEU A 30 19.93 -4.14 12.40
CA LEU A 30 19.44 -5.16 11.50
C LEU A 30 18.29 -5.87 12.24
N GLY A 31 17.05 -5.47 11.90
CA GLY A 31 15.89 -6.28 12.21
C GLY A 31 16.06 -7.67 11.61
N PRO A 32 15.35 -8.69 12.12
CA PRO A 32 15.47 -10.05 11.60
C PRO A 32 15.36 -10.04 10.08
N SER A 33 16.42 -10.45 9.38
CA SER A 33 16.35 -10.76 7.96
C SER A 33 15.51 -12.02 7.82
N PHE A 34 14.60 -12.03 6.85
CA PHE A 34 13.91 -13.24 6.46
C PHE A 34 14.91 -14.11 5.69
N ASP A 35 15.76 -14.83 6.43
CA ASP A 35 16.88 -15.57 5.83
C ASP A 35 16.40 -16.72 4.94
N GLU A 36 15.17 -17.21 5.12
CA GLU A 36 14.58 -18.23 4.25
C GLU A 36 13.05 -18.18 4.34
N VAL A 37 12.39 -17.72 3.28
CA VAL A 37 10.96 -17.98 3.06
C VAL A 37 10.86 -19.25 2.25
N LEU A 38 10.50 -20.36 2.90
CA LEU A 38 10.17 -21.61 2.22
C LEU A 38 8.79 -21.46 1.56
N ILE A 39 8.78 -21.30 0.24
CA ILE A 39 7.55 -21.34 -0.55
C ILE A 39 7.20 -22.82 -0.79
N GLU A 40 6.39 -23.39 0.08
CA GLU A 40 6.06 -24.83 0.05
C GLU A 40 5.29 -25.25 -1.21
N ASP A 41 4.47 -24.35 -1.77
CA ASP A 41 3.55 -24.64 -2.88
C ASP A 41 3.94 -23.98 -4.23
N GLY A 42 5.15 -23.44 -4.33
CA GLY A 42 5.62 -22.70 -5.50
C GLY A 42 5.03 -21.29 -5.63
N PHE A 43 5.57 -20.51 -6.58
CA PHE A 43 5.14 -19.15 -6.87
C PHE A 43 4.65 -19.06 -8.31
N THR A 44 3.49 -18.44 -8.52
CA THR A 44 2.93 -18.17 -9.85
C THR A 44 2.84 -16.68 -10.12
N PHE A 45 3.29 -16.26 -11.31
CA PHE A 45 3.16 -14.88 -11.78
C PHE A 45 2.09 -14.82 -12.86
N ASP A 46 1.00 -14.12 -12.56
CA ASP A 46 0.00 -13.78 -13.56
C ASP A 46 0.33 -12.42 -14.20
N MET A 47 0.18 -12.34 -15.52
CA MET A 47 0.21 -11.04 -16.20
C MET A 47 -0.94 -10.18 -15.69
N GLN A 48 -0.69 -8.91 -15.41
CA GLN A 48 -1.71 -7.97 -14.95
C GLN A 48 -2.10 -6.98 -16.04
N ARG A 49 -3.36 -6.55 -16.00
CA ARG A 49 -3.88 -5.41 -16.75
C ARG A 49 -4.61 -4.47 -15.81
N THR A 50 -4.63 -3.18 -16.15
CA THR A 50 -5.43 -2.19 -15.42
C THR A 50 -6.85 -2.17 -15.97
N VAL A 51 -7.84 -2.30 -15.09
CA VAL A 51 -9.26 -2.15 -15.42
C VAL A 51 -9.80 -0.88 -14.79
N ASN A 52 -10.47 -0.04 -15.59
CA ASN A 52 -11.14 1.15 -15.08
C ASN A 52 -12.63 0.89 -14.89
N ILE A 53 -13.11 1.14 -13.69
CA ILE A 53 -14.51 0.94 -13.31
C ILE A 53 -15.18 2.30 -13.28
N ASN A 54 -16.33 2.41 -13.94
CA ASN A 54 -17.17 3.60 -13.95
C ASN A 54 -18.62 3.18 -13.67
N ILE A 55 -19.06 3.39 -12.43
CA ILE A 55 -20.45 3.14 -12.01
C ILE A 55 -21.14 4.48 -11.84
N SER A 56 -22.25 4.66 -12.55
CA SER A 56 -23.11 5.84 -12.44
C SER A 56 -24.39 5.46 -11.72
N PHE A 57 -24.96 6.39 -10.95
CA PHE A 57 -26.22 6.21 -10.25
C PHE A 57 -27.27 7.14 -10.85
N SER A 58 -28.49 6.64 -11.07
CA SER A 58 -29.63 7.42 -11.57
C SER A 58 -29.97 8.62 -10.68
N GLN A 59 -29.71 8.49 -9.38
CA GLN A 59 -29.96 9.50 -8.36
C GLN A 59 -28.74 9.67 -7.44
N MET A 60 -28.69 10.81 -6.75
CA MET A 60 -27.62 11.10 -5.79
C MET A 60 -27.68 10.15 -4.61
N GLN A 61 -26.58 9.44 -4.37
CA GLN A 61 -26.42 8.55 -3.23
C GLN A 61 -25.98 9.36 -2.02
N GLY A 62 -26.76 9.35 -0.94
CA GLY A 62 -26.38 10.02 0.31
C GLY A 62 -25.16 9.35 0.96
N PHE A 63 -25.21 8.02 1.03
CA PHE A 63 -24.12 7.13 1.43
C PHE A 63 -24.25 5.82 0.64
N THR A 64 -23.14 5.28 0.17
CA THR A 64 -23.12 3.96 -0.46
C THR A 64 -21.78 3.28 -0.23
N GLU A 65 -21.82 2.02 0.19
CA GLU A 65 -20.65 1.15 0.25
C GLU A 65 -20.53 0.39 -1.08
N ILE A 66 -19.33 0.30 -1.64
CA ILE A 66 -19.05 -0.43 -2.87
C ILE A 66 -17.90 -1.38 -2.58
N SER A 67 -18.09 -2.66 -2.88
CA SER A 67 -17.03 -3.67 -2.83
C SER A 67 -16.86 -4.27 -4.21
N VAL A 68 -15.62 -4.40 -4.65
CA VAL A 68 -15.24 -4.92 -5.96
C VAL A 68 -14.41 -6.19 -5.77
N TYR A 69 -14.80 -7.24 -6.44
CA TYR A 69 -14.22 -8.58 -6.34
C TYR A 69 -13.77 -9.07 -7.72
N SER A 70 -12.77 -9.94 -7.71
CA SER A 70 -12.17 -10.46 -8.94
C SER A 70 -12.85 -11.73 -9.47
N ALA A 71 -13.63 -12.42 -8.63
CA ALA A 71 -14.28 -13.68 -8.99
C ALA A 71 -15.48 -14.00 -8.09
N THR A 72 -16.25 -14.99 -8.52
CA THR A 72 -17.29 -15.66 -7.73
C THR A 72 -16.82 -17.08 -7.43
N ASP A 73 -17.02 -17.54 -6.20
CA ASP A 73 -16.75 -18.91 -5.79
C ASP A 73 -17.74 -19.87 -6.48
N PRO A 74 -17.27 -20.95 -7.15
CA PRO A 74 -18.13 -21.82 -7.95
C PRO A 74 -19.06 -22.70 -7.11
N ASP A 75 -18.73 -22.95 -5.84
CA ASP A 75 -19.52 -23.83 -4.98
C ASP A 75 -20.62 -23.04 -4.24
N THR A 76 -20.25 -21.89 -3.70
CA THR A 76 -21.11 -21.05 -2.85
C THR A 76 -21.80 -19.93 -3.63
N HIS A 77 -21.33 -19.62 -4.85
CA HIS A 77 -21.75 -18.46 -5.64
C HIS A 77 -21.50 -17.12 -4.94
N ALA A 78 -20.62 -17.08 -3.93
CA ALA A 78 -20.29 -15.87 -3.20
C ALA A 78 -19.11 -15.11 -3.86
N PRO A 79 -19.09 -13.76 -3.82
CA PRO A 79 -17.95 -12.98 -4.27
C PRO A 79 -16.70 -13.29 -3.45
N ILE A 80 -15.58 -13.52 -4.13
CA ILE A 80 -14.28 -13.83 -3.52
C ILE A 80 -13.19 -12.94 -4.11
N ASN A 81 -12.03 -12.90 -3.45
CA ASN A 81 -10.89 -12.07 -3.86
C ASN A 81 -11.26 -10.58 -3.92
N LEU A 82 -11.53 -10.00 -2.75
CA LEU A 82 -11.79 -8.56 -2.61
C LEU A 82 -10.59 -7.77 -3.15
N LEU A 83 -10.86 -6.86 -4.09
CA LEU A 83 -9.88 -5.97 -4.70
C LEU A 83 -9.96 -4.56 -4.13
N GLU A 84 -11.19 -4.06 -3.94
CA GLU A 84 -11.41 -2.74 -3.38
C GLU A 84 -12.68 -2.72 -2.54
N LYS A 85 -12.65 -1.94 -1.45
CA LYS A 85 -13.81 -1.54 -0.69
C LYS A 85 -13.78 -0.02 -0.52
N ALA A 86 -14.85 0.65 -0.92
CA ALA A 86 -14.97 2.09 -0.93
C ALA A 86 -16.31 2.55 -0.37
N GLU A 87 -16.31 3.75 0.20
CA GLU A 87 -17.52 4.45 0.62
C GLU A 87 -17.62 5.74 -0.17
N ILE A 88 -18.80 6.01 -0.75
CA ILE A 88 -19.09 7.26 -1.44
C ILE A 88 -20.20 8.01 -0.71
N TYR A 89 -20.10 9.34 -0.70
CA TYR A 89 -21.00 10.23 0.01
C TYR A 89 -21.46 11.35 -0.91
N ASN A 90 -22.77 11.61 -0.94
CA ASN A 90 -23.39 12.65 -1.78
C ASN A 90 -22.89 12.62 -3.24
N ALA A 91 -22.82 11.42 -3.81
CA ALA A 91 -22.20 11.17 -5.10
C ALA A 91 -23.17 10.49 -6.08
N MET A 92 -23.01 10.77 -7.35
CA MET A 92 -23.73 10.10 -8.45
C MET A 92 -22.82 9.17 -9.27
N LYS A 93 -21.55 9.07 -8.88
CA LYS A 93 -20.56 8.28 -9.62
C LYS A 93 -19.53 7.69 -8.68
N TYR A 94 -19.13 6.46 -8.98
CA TYR A 94 -17.95 5.81 -8.46
C TYR A 94 -16.99 5.50 -9.62
N THR A 95 -15.71 5.78 -9.40
CA THR A 95 -14.64 5.48 -10.36
C THR A 95 -13.44 4.90 -9.65
N SER A 96 -12.91 3.79 -10.18
CA SER A 96 -11.66 3.20 -9.69
C SER A 96 -10.84 2.65 -10.86
N SER A 97 -9.55 2.41 -10.62
CA SER A 97 -8.60 1.83 -11.56
C SER A 97 -7.81 0.75 -10.83
N LEU A 98 -8.08 -0.52 -11.15
CA LEU A 98 -7.58 -1.67 -10.40
C LEU A 98 -6.68 -2.55 -11.26
N PRO A 99 -5.49 -2.96 -10.77
CA PRO A 99 -4.70 -4.00 -11.40
C PRO A 99 -5.37 -5.36 -11.14
N VAL A 100 -5.65 -6.10 -12.22
CA VAL A 100 -6.25 -7.44 -12.16
C VAL A 100 -5.51 -8.40 -13.05
N ALA A 101 -5.61 -9.70 -12.78
CA ALA A 101 -5.03 -10.71 -13.66
C ALA A 101 -5.65 -10.64 -15.07
N SER A 102 -4.82 -10.82 -16.09
CA SER A 102 -5.20 -10.54 -17.50
C SER A 102 -6.30 -11.45 -18.03
N TYR A 103 -6.47 -12.62 -17.44
CA TYR A 103 -7.51 -13.59 -17.81
C TYR A 103 -8.89 -13.28 -17.21
N ILE A 104 -8.99 -12.32 -16.28
CA ILE A 104 -10.26 -11.96 -15.65
C ILE A 104 -11.08 -11.19 -16.68
N GLU A 105 -12.24 -11.73 -17.08
CA GLU A 105 -13.11 -11.13 -18.11
C GLU A 105 -14.28 -10.33 -17.54
N SER A 106 -14.64 -10.55 -16.28
CA SER A 106 -15.70 -9.83 -15.54
C SER A 106 -15.23 -9.54 -14.12
N MET A 107 -15.88 -8.58 -13.46
CA MET A 107 -15.69 -8.30 -12.03
C MET A 107 -17.04 -8.31 -11.34
N VAL A 108 -17.05 -8.69 -10.07
CA VAL A 108 -18.28 -8.68 -9.27
C VAL A 108 -18.29 -7.42 -8.42
N VAL A 109 -19.36 -6.65 -8.52
CA VAL A 109 -19.55 -5.44 -7.72
C VAL A 109 -20.74 -5.65 -6.79
N VAL A 110 -20.51 -5.41 -5.50
CA VAL A 110 -21.53 -5.44 -4.45
C VAL A 110 -21.77 -4.02 -3.96
N ILE A 111 -23.03 -3.58 -3.97
CA ILE A 111 -23.43 -2.24 -3.52
C ILE A 111 -24.19 -2.37 -2.21
N ASN A 112 -23.81 -1.58 -1.20
CA ASN A 112 -24.36 -1.56 0.16
C ASN A 112 -24.24 -2.88 0.94
N GLY A 113 -23.28 -3.74 0.59
CA GLY A 113 -23.03 -5.00 1.29
C GLY A 113 -24.17 -6.01 1.19
N ASP A 114 -25.16 -5.77 0.32
CA ASP A 114 -26.23 -6.71 0.05
C ASP A 114 -25.73 -7.71 -1.01
N SER A 115 -25.42 -8.94 -0.59
CA SER A 115 -25.02 -10.02 -1.49
C SER A 115 -26.13 -10.41 -2.47
N TYR A 116 -27.39 -10.01 -2.24
CA TYR A 116 -28.45 -10.18 -3.24
C TYR A 116 -28.43 -9.10 -4.34
N ALA A 117 -27.59 -8.07 -4.20
CA ALA A 117 -27.34 -7.01 -5.17
C ALA A 117 -25.92 -7.14 -5.79
N GLU A 118 -25.54 -8.37 -6.12
CA GLU A 118 -24.33 -8.69 -6.86
C GLU A 118 -24.49 -8.38 -8.35
N LEU A 119 -23.56 -7.60 -8.88
CA LEU A 119 -23.50 -7.24 -10.28
C LEU A 119 -22.24 -7.86 -10.90
N GLU A 120 -22.42 -8.90 -11.71
CA GLU A 120 -21.33 -9.37 -12.57
C GLU A 120 -21.23 -8.46 -13.78
N LEU A 121 -20.14 -7.67 -13.83
CA LEU A 121 -19.92 -6.65 -14.82
C LEU A 121 -18.80 -7.05 -15.78
N PRO A 122 -19.08 -7.21 -17.09
CA PRO A 122 -18.06 -7.59 -18.06
C PRO A 122 -17.07 -6.47 -18.30
N ILE A 123 -15.78 -6.83 -18.40
CA ILE A 123 -14.70 -5.94 -18.79
C ILE A 123 -14.68 -5.86 -20.32
N ASP A 124 -14.81 -4.66 -20.86
CA ASP A 124 -14.76 -4.48 -22.30
C ASP A 124 -13.35 -4.66 -22.88
N LYS A 125 -13.26 -4.67 -24.22
CA LYS A 125 -12.00 -4.80 -24.97
C LYS A 125 -10.99 -3.66 -24.73
N THR A 126 -11.42 -2.57 -24.09
CA THR A 126 -10.58 -1.42 -23.72
C THR A 126 -10.23 -1.40 -22.23
N ASN A 127 -10.48 -2.50 -21.52
CA ASN A 127 -10.31 -2.66 -20.08
C ASN A 127 -11.17 -1.70 -19.24
N ASN A 128 -12.39 -1.42 -19.70
CA ASN A 128 -13.33 -0.60 -18.95
C ASN A 128 -14.56 -1.39 -18.54
N ILE A 129 -15.09 -1.04 -17.37
CA ILE A 129 -16.43 -1.41 -16.92
C ILE A 129 -17.25 -0.12 -16.88
N HIS A 130 -18.41 -0.16 -17.52
CA HIS A 130 -19.38 0.93 -17.52
C HIS A 130 -20.74 0.37 -17.09
N TYR A 131 -21.29 0.90 -16.00
CA TYR A 131 -22.58 0.47 -15.49
C TYR A 131 -23.41 1.65 -14.97
N LEU A 132 -24.73 1.56 -15.15
CA LEU A 132 -25.71 2.49 -14.60
C LEU A 132 -26.60 1.72 -13.62
N VAL A 133 -26.60 2.16 -12.37
CA VAL A 133 -27.53 1.69 -11.33
C VAL A 133 -28.82 2.47 -11.48
N GLU A 134 -29.94 1.75 -11.71
CA GLU A 134 -31.28 2.32 -11.85
C GLU A 134 -31.88 2.82 -10.52
#